data_AF-A0A850B4C7-F1
#
_entry.id   AF-A0A850B4C7-F1
#
_cell.length_a   1.000
_cell.length_b   1.000
_cell.length_c   1.000
_cell.angle_alpha   90.00
_cell.angle_beta   90.00
_cell.angle_gamma   90.00
#
_symmetry.space_group_name_H-M   'P 1'
#
loop_
_entity.id
_entity.type
_entity.pdbx_description
1 polymer ?
#
loop_
_entity_poly.entity_id
_entity_poly.type
_entity_poly.pdbx_seq_one_letter_code
_entity_poly.pdbx_strand_id
1 'polypeptide(L)'
;PDLTAAVDRELARATGADPAARHTSIRELWMRVEPLLREVTLPPAVIAPNEGSNAKNSGSVSLPGAAAPMPSWQILGPPLSGEQLRAGAFAGRTVIAIGARGLYHFAHGIWSAMHLPPAVDARLIRSLVRLPNGWLLLFGDLSLVTLISPAGEPERVVLGERDMTLLGAHADEHGILLVGEKLSKSAGVLVEWQRGSAPLVRLVEGTGRLHGVTRLASGDILVCGTHGALVEIRGRTQREIPWGRTGHLYAVAAAPEGGAFAVGSGGHALHVSPPAAGASSGYTATLEAVQTTRDLRSVVVDPSGKPWATGAQARLMQRRKDVWMRIPLDPMVRANLVVASVREDSVTVVAEDGSVYEAPLPAAST
;
A
#
# COMPACT_ATOMS: atom_id res chain seq x y z
N PRO A 1 -3.14 -41.28 13.73
CA PRO A 1 -4.49 -40.70 13.95
C PRO A 1 -4.77 -39.68 12.84
N ASP A 2 -6.03 -39.32 12.56
CA ASP A 2 -6.29 -38.20 11.64
C ASP A 2 -5.84 -36.89 12.29
N LEU A 3 -4.77 -36.32 11.76
CA LEU A 3 -4.15 -35.07 12.21
C LEU A 3 -5.09 -33.89 12.04
N THR A 4 -5.91 -33.88 10.99
CA THR A 4 -6.93 -32.86 10.72
C THR A 4 -7.95 -32.84 11.85
N ALA A 5 -8.54 -34.00 12.15
CA ALA A 5 -9.48 -34.17 13.27
C ALA A 5 -8.86 -33.97 14.67
N ALA A 6 -7.52 -33.95 14.80
CA ALA A 6 -6.85 -33.55 16.03
C ALA A 6 -6.73 -32.02 16.15
N VAL A 7 -6.30 -31.33 15.09
CA VAL A 7 -6.21 -29.87 15.04
C VAL A 7 -7.60 -29.23 15.15
N ASP A 8 -8.60 -29.74 14.44
CA ASP A 8 -9.97 -29.22 14.47
C ASP A 8 -10.59 -29.31 15.86
N ARG A 9 -10.27 -30.33 16.66
CA ARG A 9 -10.74 -30.42 18.06
C ARG A 9 -10.15 -29.34 18.95
N GLU A 10 -8.86 -29.03 18.80
CA GLU A 10 -8.24 -27.95 19.57
C GLU A 10 -8.75 -26.57 19.11
N LEU A 11 -9.00 -26.35 17.82
CA LEU A 11 -9.61 -25.12 17.31
C LEU A 11 -11.08 -24.96 17.74
N ALA A 12 -11.89 -26.02 17.68
CA ALA A 12 -13.26 -26.02 18.16
C ALA A 12 -13.33 -25.77 19.69
N ARG A 13 -12.37 -26.32 20.45
CA ARG A 13 -12.25 -26.06 21.88
C ARG A 13 -11.85 -24.61 22.18
N ALA A 14 -10.93 -24.03 21.42
CA ALA A 14 -10.51 -22.64 21.60
C ALA A 14 -11.62 -21.62 21.28
N THR A 15 -12.52 -21.96 20.35
CA THR A 15 -13.62 -21.10 19.87
C THR A 15 -14.99 -21.41 20.49
N GLY A 16 -15.10 -22.50 21.26
CA GLY A 16 -16.36 -22.97 21.86
C GLY A 16 -17.05 -21.93 22.77
N ALA A 17 -18.38 -21.97 22.86
CA ALA A 17 -19.17 -20.93 23.53
C ALA A 17 -18.88 -20.79 25.05
N ASP A 18 -18.58 -21.89 25.74
CA ASP A 18 -18.24 -21.89 27.17
C ASP A 18 -16.78 -21.47 27.42
N PRO A 19 -16.51 -20.35 28.11
CA PRO A 19 -15.15 -19.92 28.43
C PRO A 19 -14.38 -20.88 29.35
N ALA A 20 -15.07 -21.64 30.21
CA ALA A 20 -14.43 -22.56 31.15
C ALA A 20 -13.89 -23.83 30.45
N ALA A 21 -14.47 -24.19 29.31
CA ALA A 21 -14.02 -25.31 28.49
C ALA A 21 -12.82 -24.98 27.57
N ARG A 22 -12.54 -23.69 27.32
CA ARG A 22 -11.44 -23.21 26.45
C ARG A 22 -10.07 -23.48 27.07
N HIS A 23 -9.02 -23.26 26.28
CA HIS A 23 -7.65 -23.14 26.77
C HIS A 23 -7.52 -21.90 27.66
N THR A 24 -6.86 -22.05 28.80
CA THR A 24 -6.67 -20.97 29.81
C THR A 24 -5.79 -19.83 29.31
N SER A 25 -5.00 -20.08 28.26
CA SER A 25 -4.16 -19.08 27.61
C SER A 25 -3.82 -19.48 26.17
N ILE A 26 -3.43 -18.48 25.35
CA ILE A 26 -2.89 -18.69 23.99
C ILE A 26 -1.67 -19.63 24.02
N ARG A 27 -0.86 -19.58 25.09
CA ARG A 27 0.30 -20.46 25.26
C ARG A 27 -0.11 -21.92 25.44
N GLU A 28 -1.19 -22.19 26.18
CA GLU A 28 -1.71 -23.56 26.32
C GLU A 28 -2.23 -24.10 24.98
N LEU A 29 -3.00 -23.32 24.23
CA LEU A 29 -3.43 -23.67 22.87
C LEU A 29 -2.24 -23.98 21.97
N TRP A 30 -1.22 -23.12 21.96
CA TRP A 30 -0.04 -23.34 21.11
C TRP A 30 0.73 -24.62 21.49
N MET A 31 0.89 -24.93 22.78
CA MET A 31 1.50 -26.19 23.22
C MET A 31 0.71 -27.44 22.82
N ARG A 32 -0.59 -27.33 22.52
CA ARG A 32 -1.43 -28.44 22.01
C ARG A 32 -1.35 -28.57 20.49
N VAL A 33 -1.33 -27.45 19.76
CA VAL A 33 -1.38 -27.42 18.30
C VAL A 33 0.00 -27.59 17.65
N GLU A 34 1.06 -27.01 18.23
CA GLU A 34 2.42 -27.05 17.65
C GLU A 34 2.95 -28.47 17.38
N PRO A 35 2.80 -29.47 18.28
CA PRO A 35 3.26 -30.83 18.02
C PRO A 35 2.57 -31.47 16.81
N LEU A 36 1.26 -31.24 16.64
CA LEU A 36 0.46 -31.77 15.53
C LEU A 36 0.91 -31.17 14.19
N LEU A 37 1.22 -29.87 14.16
CA LEU A 37 1.74 -29.20 12.96
C LEU A 37 3.17 -29.65 12.62
N ARG A 38 4.00 -29.92 13.64
CA ARG A 38 5.35 -30.49 13.45
C ARG A 38 5.29 -31.90 12.88
N GLU A 39 4.32 -32.72 13.29
CA GLU A 39 4.11 -34.08 12.75
C GLU A 39 3.78 -34.07 11.25
N VAL A 40 3.04 -33.07 10.76
CA VAL A 40 2.79 -32.85 9.32
C VAL A 40 4.05 -32.39 8.56
N THR A 41 4.99 -31.73 9.24
CA THR A 41 6.18 -31.13 8.62
C THR A 41 7.36 -32.12 8.51
N LEU A 42 7.30 -33.25 9.22
CA LEU A 42 8.32 -34.29 9.14
C LEU A 42 8.02 -35.23 7.95
N PRO A 43 8.98 -35.48 7.04
CA PRO A 43 8.85 -36.55 6.06
C PRO A 43 8.64 -37.89 6.78
N PRO A 44 7.80 -38.80 6.25
CA PRO A 44 7.62 -40.12 6.86
C PRO A 44 8.97 -40.83 6.94
N ALA A 45 9.32 -41.31 8.14
CA ALA A 45 10.58 -41.98 8.38
C ALA A 45 10.66 -43.27 7.54
N VAL A 46 11.49 -43.24 6.49
CA VAL A 46 11.75 -44.40 5.64
C VAL A 46 12.53 -45.42 6.46
N ILE A 47 11.83 -46.43 6.98
CA ILE A 47 12.44 -47.65 7.49
C ILE A 47 13.03 -48.37 6.27
N ALA A 48 14.34 -48.24 6.08
CA ALA A 48 15.04 -48.87 4.97
C ALA A 48 15.19 -50.39 5.22
N PRO A 49 14.70 -51.25 4.32
CA PRO A 49 15.25 -52.58 4.15
C PRO A 49 16.64 -52.47 3.49
N ASN A 50 17.46 -53.48 3.72
CA ASN A 50 18.81 -53.57 3.18
C ASN A 50 18.80 -53.99 1.68
N GLU A 51 19.98 -53.93 1.06
CA GLU A 51 20.35 -54.51 -0.26
C GLU A 51 20.10 -53.73 -1.56
N GLY A 52 21.11 -53.76 -2.45
CA GLY A 52 20.86 -54.03 -3.87
C GLY A 52 20.90 -52.86 -4.86
N SER A 53 22.11 -52.43 -5.25
CA SER A 53 22.48 -51.98 -6.62
C SER A 53 21.39 -51.41 -7.57
N ASN A 54 21.45 -50.11 -7.87
CA ASN A 54 21.87 -49.65 -9.21
C ASN A 54 21.98 -48.12 -9.32
N ALA A 55 22.88 -47.66 -10.18
CA ALA A 55 23.03 -46.25 -10.50
C ALA A 55 22.18 -45.84 -11.72
N LYS A 56 21.37 -44.77 -11.57
CA LYS A 56 21.26 -43.60 -12.47
C LYS A 56 19.99 -42.77 -12.18
N ASN A 57 20.04 -41.49 -12.53
CA ASN A 57 18.95 -40.50 -12.48
C ASN A 57 18.38 -40.12 -11.11
N SER A 58 19.21 -39.48 -10.28
CA SER A 58 18.73 -38.51 -9.30
C SER A 58 18.29 -37.22 -10.02
N GLY A 59 17.03 -37.16 -10.46
CA GLY A 59 16.42 -35.90 -10.88
C GLY A 59 16.29 -34.97 -9.68
N SER A 60 17.11 -33.92 -9.61
CA SER A 60 17.07 -32.96 -8.52
C SER A 60 15.75 -32.17 -8.56
N VAL A 61 14.84 -32.47 -7.63
CA VAL A 61 13.67 -31.61 -7.38
C VAL A 61 14.18 -30.32 -6.73
N SER A 62 14.35 -29.29 -7.56
CA SER A 62 14.79 -27.97 -7.13
C SER A 62 13.75 -27.35 -6.20
N LEU A 63 14.06 -27.29 -4.90
CA LEU A 63 13.32 -26.45 -3.96
C LEU A 63 13.37 -24.99 -4.45
N PRO A 64 12.23 -24.28 -4.56
CA PRO A 64 12.21 -22.86 -4.90
C PRO A 64 12.63 -22.03 -3.67
N GLY A 65 13.93 -22.10 -3.34
CA GLY A 65 14.49 -21.64 -2.06
C GLY A 65 15.80 -20.85 -2.16
N ALA A 66 16.29 -20.54 -3.37
CA ALA A 66 17.34 -19.54 -3.53
C ALA A 66 16.72 -18.16 -3.25
N ALA A 67 16.90 -17.65 -2.03
CA ALA A 67 16.60 -16.27 -1.72
C ALA A 67 17.33 -15.37 -2.73
N ALA A 68 16.58 -14.53 -3.45
CA ALA A 68 17.17 -13.62 -4.43
C ALA A 68 18.26 -12.79 -3.74
N PRO A 69 19.44 -12.60 -4.38
CA PRO A 69 20.54 -11.88 -3.75
C PRO A 69 20.07 -10.52 -3.27
N MET A 70 20.46 -10.16 -2.04
CA MET A 70 20.04 -8.90 -1.42
C MET A 70 20.47 -7.73 -2.33
N PRO A 71 19.56 -6.79 -2.69
CA PRO A 71 19.95 -5.63 -3.48
C PRO A 71 21.03 -4.84 -2.73
N SER A 72 22.05 -4.38 -3.44
CA SER A 72 23.05 -3.47 -2.88
C SER A 72 22.43 -2.08 -2.73
N TRP A 73 21.86 -1.81 -1.55
CA TRP A 73 21.30 -0.50 -1.22
C TRP A 73 22.41 0.52 -0.96
N GLN A 74 22.35 1.63 -1.68
CA GLN A 74 23.15 2.82 -1.44
C GLN A 74 22.33 3.85 -0.66
N ILE A 75 22.93 4.44 0.38
CA ILE A 75 22.38 5.62 1.04
C ILE A 75 22.66 6.82 0.13
N LEU A 76 21.62 7.44 -0.40
CA LEU A 76 21.72 8.68 -1.17
C LEU A 76 21.70 9.92 -0.28
N GLY A 77 20.97 9.87 0.84
CA GLY A 77 20.75 11.00 1.72
C GLY A 77 20.63 10.59 3.19
N PRO A 78 21.25 11.32 4.13
CA PRO A 78 21.16 11.04 5.56
C PRO A 78 19.77 11.38 6.13
N PRO A 79 19.45 10.89 7.35
CA PRO A 79 18.27 11.33 8.09
C PRO A 79 18.18 12.85 8.22
N LEU A 80 16.96 13.38 8.21
CA LEU A 80 16.65 14.79 8.38
C LEU A 80 16.49 15.10 9.87
N SER A 81 17.51 15.71 10.48
CA SER A 81 17.61 15.88 11.94
C SER A 81 16.41 16.57 12.59
N GLY A 82 15.80 15.86 13.56
CA GLY A 82 14.66 16.34 14.32
C GLY A 82 13.35 16.40 13.52
N GLU A 83 13.26 15.71 12.38
CA GLU A 83 12.09 15.72 11.51
C GLU A 83 11.41 14.35 11.43
N GLN A 84 10.12 14.36 11.09
CA GLN A 84 9.35 13.15 10.78
C GLN A 84 8.49 13.42 9.54
N LEU A 85 8.91 12.86 8.40
CA LEU A 85 8.22 13.00 7.12
C LEU A 85 6.91 12.22 7.12
N ARG A 86 5.80 12.90 6.81
CA ARG A 86 4.45 12.29 6.77
C ARG A 86 4.08 11.79 5.38
N ALA A 87 4.50 12.51 4.33
CA ALA A 87 4.22 12.18 2.93
C ALA A 87 5.33 12.75 2.03
N GLY A 88 5.42 12.24 0.81
CA GLY A 88 6.31 12.78 -0.21
C GLY A 88 5.94 12.29 -1.61
N ALA A 89 6.46 13.01 -2.61
CA ALA A 89 6.29 12.69 -4.03
C ALA A 89 7.61 12.90 -4.76
N PHE A 90 7.86 12.05 -5.76
CA PHE A 90 9.06 12.15 -6.59
C PHE A 90 8.87 13.11 -7.77
N ALA A 91 9.96 13.79 -8.12
CA ALA A 91 10.14 14.59 -9.32
C ALA A 91 11.42 14.11 -10.03
N GLY A 92 11.31 12.97 -10.72
CA GLY A 92 12.45 12.30 -11.35
C GLY A 92 13.41 11.72 -10.32
N ARG A 93 14.58 12.37 -10.16
CA ARG A 93 15.58 12.02 -9.13
C ARG A 93 15.50 12.88 -7.86
N THR A 94 14.61 13.87 -7.81
CA THR A 94 14.38 14.70 -6.61
C THR A 94 13.12 14.27 -5.88
N VAL A 95 13.02 14.59 -4.58
CA VAL A 95 11.83 14.34 -3.76
C VAL A 95 11.34 15.64 -3.18
N ILE A 96 10.02 15.85 -3.16
CA ILE A 96 9.38 16.85 -2.30
C ILE A 96 8.65 16.09 -1.19
N ALA A 97 8.89 16.46 0.06
CA ALA A 97 8.29 15.83 1.23
C ALA A 97 7.73 16.86 2.22
N ILE A 98 6.76 16.45 3.03
CA ILE A 98 6.17 17.25 4.12
C ILE A 98 6.47 16.58 5.46
N GLY A 99 6.99 17.35 6.41
CA GLY A 99 7.25 16.93 7.79
C GLY A 99 6.41 17.67 8.83
N ALA A 100 6.69 17.42 10.11
CA ALA A 100 6.22 18.18 11.26
C ALA A 100 6.44 19.70 11.13
N ARG A 101 7.63 20.13 10.66
CA ARG A 101 8.01 21.56 10.64
C ARG A 101 7.84 22.28 9.30
N GLY A 102 7.65 21.58 8.17
CA GLY A 102 7.52 22.23 6.87
C GLY A 102 7.65 21.31 5.65
N LEU A 103 7.78 21.92 4.48
CA LEU A 103 8.14 21.24 3.23
C LEU A 103 9.67 21.14 3.07
N TYR A 104 10.11 20.06 2.44
CA TYR A 104 11.51 19.77 2.17
C TYR A 104 11.70 19.28 0.73
N HIS A 105 12.79 19.71 0.10
CA HIS A 105 13.24 19.25 -1.21
C HIS A 105 14.53 18.46 -1.04
N PHE A 106 14.55 17.22 -1.50
CA PHE A 106 15.76 16.40 -1.60
C PHE A 106 16.32 16.47 -3.02
N ALA A 107 17.55 16.94 -3.15
CA ALA A 107 18.30 16.92 -4.40
C ALA A 107 19.80 16.75 -4.14
N HIS A 108 20.50 16.03 -5.00
CA HIS A 108 21.97 15.86 -4.94
C HIS A 108 22.49 15.37 -3.58
N GLY A 109 21.72 14.53 -2.89
CA GLY A 109 22.08 13.97 -1.57
C GLY A 109 21.74 14.86 -0.36
N ILE A 110 21.15 16.04 -0.58
CA ILE A 110 20.92 17.05 0.45
C ILE A 110 19.42 17.39 0.55
N TRP A 111 18.93 17.50 1.78
CA TRP A 111 17.62 18.08 2.08
C TRP A 111 17.72 19.59 2.28
N SER A 112 16.88 20.34 1.59
CA SER A 112 16.70 21.78 1.75
C SER A 112 15.27 22.07 2.19
N ALA A 113 15.07 22.96 3.17
CA ALA A 113 13.73 23.43 3.51
C ALA A 113 13.16 24.28 2.37
N MET A 114 11.89 24.05 2.01
CA MET A 114 11.17 24.87 1.05
C MET A 114 10.35 25.94 1.78
N HIS A 115 10.30 27.15 1.21
CA HIS A 115 9.44 28.21 1.74
C HIS A 115 7.96 27.87 1.48
N LEU A 116 7.21 27.57 2.55
CA LEU A 116 5.76 27.46 2.47
C LEU A 116 5.13 28.87 2.36
N PRO A 117 4.20 29.11 1.42
CA PRO A 117 3.50 30.39 1.34
C PRO A 117 2.82 30.74 2.68
N PRO A 118 2.86 32.00 3.16
CA PRO A 118 2.42 32.34 4.53
C PRO A 118 0.96 31.99 4.87
N ALA A 119 0.11 31.81 3.86
CA ALA A 119 -1.28 31.38 4.01
C ALA A 119 -1.46 29.86 4.21
N VAL A 120 -0.38 29.07 4.18
CA VAL A 120 -0.39 27.60 4.25
C VAL A 120 0.29 27.12 5.53
N ASP A 121 -0.51 26.66 6.50
CA ASP A 121 -0.01 26.06 7.73
C ASP A 121 0.47 24.63 7.47
N ALA A 122 1.76 24.37 7.69
CA ALA A 122 2.40 23.06 7.53
C ALA A 122 1.72 21.95 8.35
N ARG A 123 1.08 22.30 9.48
CA ARG A 123 0.40 21.36 10.39
C ARG A 123 -0.90 20.81 9.80
N LEU A 124 -1.55 21.58 8.93
CA LEU A 124 -2.78 21.18 8.23
C LEU A 124 -2.51 20.28 7.02
N ILE A 125 -1.28 20.25 6.50
CA ILE A 125 -0.91 19.39 5.35
C ILE A 125 -0.78 17.95 5.82
N ARG A 126 -1.68 17.08 5.34
CA ARG A 126 -1.62 15.63 5.57
C ARG A 126 -0.75 14.93 4.54
N SER A 127 -0.92 15.31 3.27
CA SER A 127 -0.22 14.69 2.15
C SER A 127 -0.02 15.67 1.00
N LEU A 128 0.72 15.23 -0.02
CA LEU A 128 0.99 15.97 -1.22
C LEU A 128 1.06 15.03 -2.44
N VAL A 129 0.79 15.56 -3.63
CA VAL A 129 0.99 14.84 -4.90
C VAL A 129 1.54 15.81 -5.94
N ARG A 130 2.41 15.31 -6.81
CA ARG A 130 2.93 16.08 -7.95
C ARG A 130 2.02 15.87 -9.15
N LEU A 131 1.59 16.96 -9.77
CA LEU A 131 0.76 16.93 -10.97
C LEU A 131 1.62 16.73 -12.24
N PRO A 132 1.05 16.19 -13.34
CA PRO A 132 1.79 15.99 -14.60
C PRO A 132 2.44 17.27 -15.16
N ASN A 133 1.82 18.43 -14.94
CA ASN A 133 2.33 19.74 -15.34
C ASN A 133 3.42 20.32 -14.40
N GLY A 134 3.93 19.52 -13.45
CA GLY A 134 5.00 19.88 -12.53
C GLY A 134 4.56 20.67 -11.28
N TRP A 135 3.29 21.06 -11.18
CA TRP A 135 2.73 21.69 -9.98
C TRP A 135 2.68 20.70 -8.81
N LEU A 136 2.68 21.24 -7.59
CA LEU A 136 2.54 20.48 -6.34
C LEU A 136 1.16 20.73 -5.74
N LEU A 137 0.36 19.68 -5.53
CA LEU A 137 -0.90 19.75 -4.80
C LEU A 137 -0.66 19.37 -3.33
N LEU A 138 -0.96 20.29 -2.42
CA LEU A 138 -0.95 20.11 -0.98
C LEU A 138 -2.39 19.96 -0.48
N PHE A 139 -2.64 19.00 0.41
CA PHE A 139 -3.98 18.79 0.96
C PHE A 139 -3.97 18.22 2.38
N GLY A 140 -5.07 18.40 3.10
CA GLY A 140 -5.22 17.84 4.44
C GLY A 140 -6.44 18.32 5.22
N ASP A 141 -6.21 18.77 6.45
CA ASP A 141 -7.25 19.13 7.41
C ASP A 141 -7.97 20.45 7.06
N LEU A 142 -9.18 20.64 7.60
CA LEU A 142 -9.99 21.86 7.45
C LEU A 142 -10.25 22.25 5.99
N SER A 143 -10.40 21.23 5.13
CA SER A 143 -10.54 21.36 3.68
C SER A 143 -9.38 22.12 3.02
N LEU A 144 -8.16 21.99 3.56
CA LEU A 144 -6.96 22.52 2.91
C LEU A 144 -6.76 21.82 1.57
N VAL A 145 -6.79 22.63 0.50
CA VAL A 145 -6.36 22.27 -0.84
C VAL A 145 -5.62 23.49 -1.41
N THR A 146 -4.33 23.34 -1.66
CA THR A 146 -3.49 24.41 -2.21
C THR A 146 -2.56 23.83 -3.27
N LEU A 147 -2.63 24.41 -4.47
CA LEU A 147 -1.65 24.22 -5.52
C LEU A 147 -0.45 25.15 -5.28
N ILE A 148 0.77 24.67 -5.53
CA ILE A 148 1.99 25.46 -5.65
C ILE A 148 2.54 25.26 -7.06
N SER A 149 2.73 26.35 -7.78
CA SER A 149 3.31 26.33 -9.13
C SER A 149 4.81 25.98 -9.11
N PRO A 150 5.41 25.59 -10.24
CA PRO A 150 6.87 25.46 -10.34
C PRO A 150 7.66 26.75 -10.00
N ALA A 151 7.01 27.92 -10.04
CA ALA A 151 7.59 29.20 -9.64
C ALA A 151 7.44 29.52 -8.14
N GLY A 152 6.74 28.66 -7.36
CA GLY A 152 6.45 28.87 -5.94
C GLY A 152 5.11 29.57 -5.65
N GLU A 153 4.44 30.12 -6.67
CA GLU A 153 3.17 30.83 -6.49
C GLU A 153 2.03 29.90 -6.01
N PRO A 154 1.30 30.27 -4.94
CA PRO A 154 0.16 29.50 -4.42
C PRO A 154 -1.16 29.81 -5.15
N GLU A 155 -1.93 28.76 -5.43
CA GLU A 155 -3.34 28.85 -5.84
C GLU A 155 -4.18 28.03 -4.85
N ARG A 156 -4.98 28.71 -4.01
CA ARG A 156 -5.85 28.05 -3.03
C ARG A 156 -7.18 27.66 -3.66
N VAL A 157 -7.59 26.42 -3.46
CA VAL A 157 -8.88 25.89 -3.90
C VAL A 157 -9.89 25.98 -2.76
N VAL A 158 -11.12 26.36 -3.05
CA VAL A 158 -12.20 26.49 -2.07
C VAL A 158 -13.23 25.39 -2.29
N LEU A 159 -13.35 24.48 -1.32
CA LEU A 159 -14.30 23.36 -1.35
C LEU A 159 -15.66 23.68 -0.70
N GLY A 160 -15.97 24.96 -0.48
CA GLY A 160 -17.16 25.44 0.24
C GLY A 160 -17.02 25.31 1.76
N GLU A 161 -17.13 24.08 2.28
CA GLU A 161 -17.13 23.81 3.72
C GLU A 161 -15.72 23.52 4.26
N ARG A 162 -15.47 23.82 5.55
CA ARG A 162 -14.17 23.60 6.25
C ARG A 162 -14.21 22.41 7.22
N ASP A 163 -15.03 21.41 6.92
CA ASP A 163 -15.29 20.27 7.81
C ASP A 163 -14.77 18.95 7.23
N MET A 164 -13.79 18.99 6.33
CA MET A 164 -13.22 17.79 5.70
C MET A 164 -11.75 17.63 6.08
N THR A 165 -11.32 16.38 6.27
CA THR A 165 -9.90 16.01 6.33
C THR A 165 -9.60 15.12 5.12
N LEU A 166 -8.75 15.63 4.23
CA LEU A 166 -8.32 14.95 3.00
C LEU A 166 -7.06 14.12 3.25
N LEU A 167 -7.04 12.90 2.72
CA LEU A 167 -6.07 11.85 3.07
C LEU A 167 -5.41 11.20 1.85
N GLY A 168 -6.13 11.10 0.73
CA GLY A 168 -5.62 10.56 -0.54
C GLY A 168 -5.87 11.50 -1.70
N ALA A 169 -5.04 11.40 -2.74
CA ALA A 169 -5.23 12.10 -4.01
C ALA A 169 -4.74 11.26 -5.19
N HIS A 170 -5.38 11.48 -6.34
CA HIS A 170 -4.93 11.01 -7.65
C HIS A 170 -5.03 12.17 -8.63
N ALA A 171 -4.11 12.24 -9.59
CA ALA A 171 -4.12 13.30 -10.60
C ALA A 171 -3.69 12.75 -11.96
N ASP A 172 -4.46 13.09 -12.98
CA ASP A 172 -4.29 12.67 -14.37
C ASP A 172 -4.69 13.82 -15.32
N GLU A 173 -4.67 13.57 -16.61
CA GLU A 173 -5.12 14.50 -17.65
C GLU A 173 -6.62 14.87 -17.57
N HIS A 174 -7.45 14.07 -16.90
CA HIS A 174 -8.87 14.35 -16.68
C HIS A 174 -9.12 15.23 -15.45
N GLY A 175 -8.14 15.36 -14.54
CA GLY A 175 -8.16 16.29 -13.43
C GLY A 175 -7.59 15.72 -12.14
N ILE A 176 -8.11 16.21 -11.02
CA ILE A 176 -7.69 15.89 -9.66
C ILE A 176 -8.84 15.21 -8.93
N LEU A 177 -8.54 14.09 -8.29
CA LEU A 177 -9.40 13.39 -7.35
C LEU A 177 -8.79 13.53 -5.97
N LEU A 178 -9.58 13.93 -4.97
CA LEU A 178 -9.18 13.91 -3.56
C LEU A 178 -10.18 13.07 -2.76
N VAL A 179 -9.70 12.33 -1.77
CA VAL A 179 -10.55 11.57 -0.86
C VAL A 179 -10.19 11.78 0.59
N GLY A 180 -11.18 11.57 1.46
CA GLY A 180 -11.01 11.73 2.91
C GLY A 180 -12.26 11.38 3.69
N GLU A 181 -12.49 12.15 4.76
CA GLU A 181 -13.66 12.05 5.63
C GLU A 181 -14.32 13.42 5.82
N LYS A 182 -15.63 13.41 6.07
CA LYS A 182 -16.36 14.56 6.60
C LYS A 182 -16.39 14.46 8.13
N LEU A 183 -16.11 15.56 8.82
CA LEU A 183 -16.02 15.61 10.28
C LEU A 183 -17.39 15.81 10.93
N SER A 184 -18.33 16.46 10.24
CA SER A 184 -19.71 16.68 10.72
C SER A 184 -20.63 15.46 10.58
N LYS A 185 -20.26 14.48 9.73
CA LYS A 185 -21.02 13.25 9.45
C LYS A 185 -20.01 12.14 9.13
N SER A 186 -20.11 10.99 9.79
CA SER A 186 -19.29 9.79 9.50
C SER A 186 -19.57 9.28 8.08
N ALA A 187 -18.89 9.88 7.10
CA ALA A 187 -19.07 9.66 5.68
C ALA A 187 -17.75 9.95 4.95
N GLY A 188 -17.35 9.04 4.06
CA GLY A 188 -16.26 9.26 3.13
C GLY A 188 -16.56 10.44 2.21
N VAL A 189 -15.53 11.17 1.83
CA VAL A 189 -15.63 12.27 0.86
C VAL A 189 -14.84 11.92 -0.39
N LEU A 190 -15.43 12.19 -1.56
CA LEU A 190 -14.74 12.30 -2.84
C LEU A 190 -14.89 13.75 -3.33
N VAL A 191 -13.78 14.37 -3.74
CA VAL A 191 -13.77 15.63 -4.48
C VAL A 191 -13.26 15.36 -5.88
N GLU A 192 -14.04 15.76 -6.87
CA GLU A 192 -13.66 15.73 -8.28
C GLU A 192 -13.41 17.17 -8.73
N TRP A 193 -12.20 17.51 -9.19
CA TRP A 193 -11.85 18.88 -9.54
C TRP A 193 -11.02 18.95 -10.83
N GLN A 194 -11.45 19.80 -11.74
CA GLN A 194 -10.69 20.17 -12.93
C GLN A 194 -10.27 21.63 -12.78
N ARG A 195 -8.99 21.96 -13.06
CA ARG A 195 -8.50 23.32 -12.87
C ARG A 195 -9.26 24.29 -13.80
N GLY A 196 -9.72 25.41 -13.23
CA GLY A 196 -10.60 26.36 -13.91
C GLY A 196 -12.10 26.09 -13.73
N SER A 197 -12.52 24.96 -13.16
CA SER A 197 -13.90 24.70 -12.74
C SER A 197 -14.06 24.71 -11.22
N ALA A 198 -15.31 24.78 -10.76
CA ALA A 198 -15.65 24.61 -9.36
C ALA A 198 -15.48 23.14 -8.94
N PRO A 199 -14.83 22.83 -7.80
CA PRO A 199 -14.73 21.47 -7.28
C PRO A 199 -16.11 20.86 -6.99
N LEU A 200 -16.33 19.63 -7.43
CA LEU A 200 -17.52 18.84 -7.09
C LEU A 200 -17.22 17.98 -5.86
N VAL A 201 -17.87 18.29 -4.73
CA VAL A 201 -17.76 17.51 -3.49
C VAL A 201 -18.92 16.51 -3.40
N ARG A 202 -18.60 15.25 -3.08
CA ARG A 202 -19.56 14.13 -2.97
C ARG A 202 -19.32 13.35 -1.69
N LEU A 203 -20.40 12.86 -1.09
CA LEU A 203 -20.32 11.89 0.00
C LEU A 203 -20.35 10.47 -0.58
N VAL A 204 -19.49 9.60 -0.06
CA VAL A 204 -19.43 8.17 -0.39
C VAL A 204 -20.04 7.39 0.76
N GLU A 205 -21.33 7.06 0.61
CA GLU A 205 -22.12 6.46 1.68
C GLU A 205 -21.67 5.02 2.00
N GLY A 206 -21.99 4.53 3.20
CA GLY A 206 -21.55 3.22 3.69
C GLY A 206 -20.07 3.14 4.10
N THR A 207 -19.30 4.22 3.91
CA THR A 207 -17.89 4.33 4.29
C THR A 207 -17.71 5.55 5.20
N GLY A 208 -16.85 5.47 6.23
CA GLY A 208 -16.62 6.59 7.16
C GLY A 208 -15.45 7.47 6.76
N ARG A 209 -14.29 6.85 6.46
CA ARG A 209 -13.04 7.52 6.08
C ARG A 209 -12.41 6.80 4.90
N LEU A 210 -12.15 7.53 3.82
CA LEU A 210 -11.41 7.08 2.63
C LEU A 210 -9.94 7.50 2.72
N HIS A 211 -9.06 6.67 2.19
CA HIS A 211 -7.61 6.83 2.26
C HIS A 211 -6.93 6.86 0.88
N GLY A 212 -7.40 6.03 -0.06
CA GLY A 212 -6.85 5.95 -1.42
C GLY A 212 -7.91 6.21 -2.47
N VAL A 213 -7.48 6.78 -3.60
CA VAL A 213 -8.30 6.98 -4.81
C VAL A 213 -7.43 6.78 -6.04
N THR A 214 -8.02 6.26 -7.11
CA THR A 214 -7.40 6.22 -8.44
C THR A 214 -8.48 6.30 -9.52
N ARG A 215 -8.13 6.75 -10.72
CA ARG A 215 -8.98 6.60 -11.92
C ARG A 215 -8.54 5.36 -12.69
N LEU A 216 -9.49 4.54 -13.09
CA LEU A 216 -9.27 3.32 -13.88
C LEU A 216 -9.27 3.64 -15.38
N ALA A 217 -8.76 2.73 -16.22
CA ALA A 217 -8.71 2.92 -17.67
C ALA A 217 -10.10 3.08 -18.33
N SER A 218 -11.17 2.65 -17.67
CA SER A 218 -12.57 2.89 -18.09
C SER A 218 -13.06 4.32 -17.84
N GLY A 219 -12.29 5.14 -17.12
CA GLY A 219 -12.70 6.43 -16.58
C GLY A 219 -13.41 6.36 -15.21
N ASP A 220 -13.80 5.15 -14.78
CA ASP A 220 -14.39 4.92 -13.45
C ASP A 220 -13.41 5.30 -12.32
N ILE A 221 -13.94 5.72 -11.19
CA ILE A 221 -13.16 6.08 -10.01
C ILE A 221 -13.23 4.92 -9.01
N LEU A 222 -12.07 4.50 -8.49
CA LEU A 222 -11.99 3.50 -7.43
C LEU A 222 -11.46 4.15 -6.16
N VAL A 223 -12.21 4.05 -5.06
CA VAL A 223 -11.80 4.54 -3.73
C VAL A 223 -11.66 3.41 -2.73
N CYS A 224 -10.71 3.53 -1.81
CA CYS A 224 -10.51 2.56 -0.74
C CYS A 224 -10.35 3.25 0.63
N GLY A 225 -10.65 2.54 1.73
CA GLY A 225 -10.62 3.15 3.06
C GLY A 225 -10.82 2.23 4.26
N THR A 226 -11.30 2.83 5.35
CA THR A 226 -11.53 2.19 6.64
C THR A 226 -12.56 1.05 6.57
N HIS A 227 -12.44 0.06 7.46
CA HIS A 227 -13.31 -1.14 7.51
C HIS A 227 -13.38 -1.90 6.18
N GLY A 228 -12.28 -1.88 5.41
CA GLY A 228 -12.19 -2.54 4.12
C GLY A 228 -13.05 -1.92 3.03
N ALA A 229 -13.49 -0.67 3.17
CA ALA A 229 -14.20 0.05 2.13
C ALA A 229 -13.43 -0.02 0.80
N LEU A 230 -14.12 -0.49 -0.26
CA LEU A 230 -13.63 -0.54 -1.63
C LEU A 230 -14.84 -0.29 -2.55
N VAL A 231 -14.85 0.85 -3.24
CA VAL A 231 -16.05 1.35 -3.93
C VAL A 231 -15.71 1.84 -5.33
N GLU A 232 -16.36 1.26 -6.33
CA GLU A 232 -16.44 1.73 -7.71
C GLU A 232 -17.42 2.91 -7.78
N ILE A 233 -17.04 3.98 -8.46
CA ILE A 233 -17.86 5.18 -8.67
C ILE A 233 -17.90 5.46 -10.17
N ARG A 234 -19.09 5.32 -10.76
CA ARG A 234 -19.35 5.50 -12.20
C ARG A 234 -20.32 6.66 -12.40
N GLY A 235 -19.78 7.83 -12.75
CA GLY A 235 -20.57 9.07 -12.76
C GLY A 235 -21.23 9.27 -11.39
N ARG A 236 -22.56 9.33 -11.33
CA ARG A 236 -23.32 9.52 -10.07
C ARG A 236 -23.57 8.23 -9.27
N THR A 237 -23.41 7.05 -9.84
CA THR A 237 -23.61 5.80 -9.09
C THR A 237 -22.36 5.42 -8.31
N GLN A 238 -22.56 4.68 -7.22
CA GLN A 238 -21.51 4.03 -6.45
C GLN A 238 -21.87 2.56 -6.24
N ARG A 239 -20.87 1.69 -6.23
CA ARG A 239 -21.02 0.24 -6.05
C ARG A 239 -19.89 -0.28 -5.17
N GLU A 240 -20.22 -1.00 -4.11
CA GLU A 240 -19.21 -1.68 -3.31
C GLU A 240 -18.64 -2.90 -4.06
N ILE A 241 -17.33 -3.10 -3.97
CA ILE A 241 -16.65 -4.30 -4.44
C ILE A 241 -16.33 -5.17 -3.22
N PRO A 242 -17.04 -6.30 -3.01
CA PRO A 242 -16.82 -7.15 -1.85
C PRO A 242 -15.51 -7.93 -1.96
N TRP A 243 -14.76 -8.00 -0.85
CA TRP A 243 -13.52 -8.79 -0.74
C TRP A 243 -13.35 -9.51 0.62
N GLY A 244 -14.33 -9.40 1.52
CA GLY A 244 -14.27 -9.94 2.89
C GLY A 244 -13.97 -8.91 3.98
N ARG A 245 -13.47 -7.71 3.62
CA ARG A 245 -13.28 -6.55 4.51
C ARG A 245 -12.42 -6.80 5.77
N THR A 246 -11.51 -7.77 5.78
CA THR A 246 -10.75 -8.22 6.97
C THR A 246 -9.73 -7.22 7.53
N GLY A 247 -9.63 -6.01 6.96
CA GLY A 247 -8.79 -4.91 7.44
C GLY A 247 -9.07 -3.60 6.72
N HIS A 248 -8.46 -2.51 7.18
CA HIS A 248 -8.48 -1.21 6.49
C HIS A 248 -7.63 -1.28 5.21
N LEU A 249 -8.08 -0.58 4.17
CA LEU A 249 -7.29 -0.27 2.97
C LEU A 249 -6.79 1.18 3.06
N TYR A 250 -5.54 1.41 2.66
CA TYR A 250 -4.84 2.68 2.81
C TYR A 250 -4.43 3.33 1.47
N ALA A 251 -4.17 2.52 0.44
CA ALA A 251 -3.84 3.04 -0.88
C ALA A 251 -4.40 2.14 -1.99
N VAL A 252 -4.56 2.73 -3.18
CA VAL A 252 -4.98 2.06 -4.40
C VAL A 252 -4.27 2.73 -5.59
N ALA A 253 -3.89 1.94 -6.59
CA ALA A 253 -3.32 2.42 -7.84
C ALA A 253 -3.91 1.64 -9.02
N ALA A 254 -4.27 2.34 -10.10
CA ALA A 254 -4.75 1.71 -11.33
C ALA A 254 -3.68 0.79 -11.94
N ALA A 255 -4.13 -0.31 -12.52
CA ALA A 255 -3.31 -1.31 -13.17
C ALA A 255 -3.45 -1.19 -14.71
N PRO A 256 -2.40 -1.46 -15.49
CA PRO A 256 -2.40 -1.26 -16.94
C PRO A 256 -3.41 -2.14 -17.68
N GLU A 257 -3.82 -3.27 -17.10
CA GLU A 257 -4.90 -4.13 -17.61
C GLU A 257 -6.32 -3.55 -17.39
N GLY A 258 -6.44 -2.34 -16.83
CA GLY A 258 -7.71 -1.66 -16.56
C GLY A 258 -8.34 -1.98 -15.19
N GLY A 259 -7.67 -2.83 -14.41
CA GLY A 259 -7.97 -3.11 -13.00
C GLY A 259 -7.26 -2.14 -12.04
N ALA A 260 -7.03 -2.59 -10.81
CA ALA A 260 -6.23 -1.87 -9.81
C ALA A 260 -5.55 -2.80 -8.80
N PHE A 261 -4.59 -2.26 -8.06
CA PHE A 261 -4.02 -2.88 -6.87
C PHE A 261 -4.35 -2.02 -5.66
N ALA A 262 -4.83 -2.62 -4.57
CA ALA A 262 -5.10 -1.93 -3.31
C ALA A 262 -4.32 -2.58 -2.16
N VAL A 263 -3.83 -1.79 -1.20
CA VAL A 263 -3.04 -2.29 -0.07
C VAL A 263 -3.46 -1.64 1.24
N GLY A 264 -3.17 -2.30 2.37
CA GLY A 264 -3.65 -1.81 3.67
C GLY A 264 -3.05 -2.44 4.92
N SER A 265 -3.82 -2.35 5.99
CA SER A 265 -3.47 -2.81 7.35
C SER A 265 -3.05 -4.27 7.39
N GLY A 266 -2.14 -4.64 8.31
CA GLY A 266 -1.78 -6.04 8.55
C GLY A 266 -1.15 -6.77 7.35
N GLY A 267 -0.76 -6.05 6.29
CA GLY A 267 -0.23 -6.63 5.06
C GLY A 267 -1.28 -7.04 4.03
N HIS A 268 -2.55 -6.61 4.16
CA HIS A 268 -3.55 -6.85 3.11
C HIS A 268 -3.10 -6.25 1.77
N ALA A 269 -3.20 -7.05 0.70
CA ALA A 269 -3.03 -6.60 -0.68
C ALA A 269 -4.07 -7.29 -1.58
N LEU A 270 -4.71 -6.51 -2.45
CA LEU A 270 -5.78 -6.94 -3.34
C LEU A 270 -5.40 -6.67 -4.79
N HIS A 271 -5.75 -7.60 -5.67
CA HIS A 271 -5.91 -7.33 -7.10
C HIS A 271 -7.39 -7.13 -7.40
N VAL A 272 -7.72 -6.03 -8.08
CA VAL A 272 -9.07 -5.66 -8.48
C VAL A 272 -9.16 -5.85 -10.00
N SER A 273 -9.72 -6.98 -10.43
CA SER A 273 -9.86 -7.32 -11.84
C SER A 273 -10.95 -6.48 -12.51
N PRO A 274 -10.75 -6.02 -13.76
CA PRO A 274 -11.80 -5.38 -14.54
C PRO A 274 -12.94 -6.36 -14.84
N PRO A 275 -14.15 -5.85 -15.10
CA PRO A 275 -15.25 -6.69 -15.57
C PRO A 275 -14.90 -7.33 -16.93
N ALA A 276 -15.26 -8.60 -17.12
CA ALA A 276 -15.05 -9.28 -18.40
C ALA A 276 -15.81 -8.57 -19.52
N ALA A 277 -15.24 -8.55 -20.74
CA ALA A 277 -15.84 -7.86 -21.88
C ALA A 277 -17.26 -8.38 -22.17
N GLY A 278 -18.25 -7.47 -22.13
CA GLY A 278 -19.67 -7.80 -22.32
C GLY A 278 -20.40 -8.36 -21.10
N ALA A 279 -19.73 -8.52 -19.95
CA ALA A 279 -20.37 -8.95 -18.71
C ALA A 279 -21.03 -7.77 -17.96
N SER A 280 -22.14 -8.05 -17.27
CA SER A 280 -22.84 -7.11 -16.38
C SER A 280 -22.33 -7.13 -14.94
N SER A 281 -21.45 -8.07 -14.59
CA SER A 281 -20.67 -8.04 -13.36
C SER A 281 -19.77 -6.80 -13.35
N GLY A 282 -19.62 -6.15 -12.19
CA GLY A 282 -18.65 -5.07 -12.02
C GLY A 282 -17.26 -5.62 -11.73
N TYR A 283 -16.37 -4.75 -11.25
CA TYR A 283 -15.05 -5.14 -10.76
C TYR A 283 -15.13 -6.21 -9.65
N THR A 284 -14.13 -7.10 -9.62
CA THR A 284 -14.00 -8.14 -8.60
C THR A 284 -12.66 -8.00 -7.89
N ALA A 285 -12.62 -8.22 -6.58
CA ALA A 285 -11.41 -8.08 -5.77
C ALA A 285 -10.97 -9.43 -5.18
N THR A 286 -9.70 -9.76 -5.40
CA THR A 286 -9.06 -10.99 -4.92
C THR A 286 -8.00 -10.64 -3.89
N LEU A 287 -8.03 -11.28 -2.72
CA LEU A 287 -6.98 -11.15 -1.70
C LEU A 287 -5.76 -11.98 -2.10
N GLU A 288 -4.58 -11.37 -2.06
CA GLU A 288 -3.34 -11.97 -2.51
C GLU A 288 -2.43 -12.39 -1.35
N ALA A 289 -1.51 -13.32 -1.59
CA ALA A 289 -0.54 -13.74 -0.58
C ALA A 289 0.56 -12.69 -0.41
N VAL A 290 0.89 -12.34 0.84
CA VAL A 290 1.83 -11.26 1.17
C VAL A 290 2.86 -11.70 2.20
N GLN A 291 4.15 -11.47 1.92
CA GLN A 291 5.27 -11.79 2.83
C GLN A 291 5.47 -10.74 3.95
N THR A 292 4.39 -10.20 4.50
CA THR A 292 4.43 -9.31 5.67
C THR A 292 3.09 -9.28 6.40
N THR A 293 3.13 -9.09 7.72
CA THR A 293 1.96 -8.79 8.57
C THR A 293 1.94 -7.31 9.03
N ARG A 294 2.73 -6.47 8.37
CA ARG A 294 2.82 -5.01 8.63
C ARG A 294 2.03 -4.24 7.60
N ASP A 295 1.44 -3.13 8.05
CA ASP A 295 0.67 -2.21 7.22
C ASP A 295 1.44 -1.76 5.97
N LEU A 296 0.78 -1.88 4.82
CA LEU A 296 1.19 -1.32 3.55
C LEU A 296 0.39 -0.03 3.33
N ARG A 297 1.08 1.10 3.19
CA ARG A 297 0.49 2.46 3.26
C ARG A 297 0.43 3.17 1.92
N SER A 298 1.24 2.75 0.95
CA SER A 298 1.24 3.29 -0.40
C SER A 298 1.52 2.17 -1.40
N VAL A 299 0.89 2.25 -2.57
CA VAL A 299 1.12 1.37 -3.71
C VAL A 299 1.36 2.23 -4.95
N VAL A 300 2.35 1.84 -5.76
CA VAL A 300 2.70 2.46 -7.03
C VAL A 300 2.88 1.37 -8.08
N VAL A 301 2.59 1.66 -9.34
CA VAL A 301 2.84 0.74 -10.46
C VAL A 301 4.07 1.24 -11.22
N ASP A 302 5.02 0.34 -11.48
CA ASP A 302 6.24 0.67 -12.24
C ASP A 302 5.97 0.75 -13.76
N PRO A 303 6.88 1.31 -14.58
CA PRO A 303 6.69 1.42 -16.02
C PRO A 303 6.46 0.08 -16.75
N SER A 304 6.82 -1.06 -16.12
CA SER A 304 6.56 -2.41 -16.66
C SER A 304 5.21 -3.00 -16.22
N GLY A 305 4.37 -2.22 -15.53
CA GLY A 305 3.06 -2.63 -15.04
C GLY A 305 3.08 -3.41 -13.73
N LYS A 306 4.24 -3.58 -13.08
CA LYS A 306 4.33 -4.35 -11.81
C LYS A 306 4.06 -3.42 -10.62
N PRO A 307 3.18 -3.80 -9.70
CA PRO A 307 2.92 -2.99 -8.53
C PRO A 307 3.93 -3.25 -7.41
N TRP A 308 4.24 -2.17 -6.71
CA TRP A 308 5.15 -2.10 -5.57
C TRP A 308 4.44 -1.40 -4.42
N ALA A 309 4.65 -1.87 -3.19
CA ALA A 309 4.06 -1.28 -2.01
C ALA A 309 5.11 -0.89 -0.97
N THR A 310 4.87 0.25 -0.32
CA THR A 310 5.66 0.75 0.81
C THR A 310 4.83 0.70 2.09
N GLY A 311 5.49 0.46 3.22
CA GLY A 311 4.79 0.21 4.48
C GLY A 311 5.64 0.36 5.73
N ALA A 312 5.04 -0.02 6.85
CA ALA A 312 5.61 0.14 8.18
C ALA A 312 6.83 -0.77 8.42
N GLN A 313 7.80 -0.32 9.20
CA GLN A 313 9.04 -1.06 9.52
C GLN A 313 9.82 -1.51 8.27
N ALA A 314 10.25 -0.55 7.44
CA ALA A 314 11.06 -0.78 6.25
C ALA A 314 10.50 -1.90 5.33
N ARG A 315 9.19 -1.88 5.08
CA ARG A 315 8.54 -2.82 4.17
C ARG A 315 8.43 -2.21 2.79
N LEU A 316 9.29 -2.71 1.89
CA LEU A 316 9.13 -2.61 0.46
C LEU A 316 8.68 -3.99 -0.06
N MET A 317 7.61 -4.01 -0.84
CA MET A 317 7.04 -5.22 -1.42
C MET A 317 6.97 -5.06 -2.95
N GLN A 318 7.19 -6.14 -3.69
CA GLN A 318 6.95 -6.22 -5.13
C GLN A 318 6.04 -7.41 -5.41
N ARG A 319 4.96 -7.20 -6.17
CA ARG A 319 4.11 -8.31 -6.64
C ARG A 319 4.81 -9.06 -7.77
N ARG A 320 4.90 -10.39 -7.64
CA ARG A 320 5.36 -11.30 -8.71
C ARG A 320 4.43 -12.51 -8.75
N LYS A 321 3.78 -12.77 -9.89
CA LYS A 321 2.85 -13.90 -10.07
C LYS A 321 1.86 -14.01 -8.89
N ASP A 322 1.13 -12.93 -8.66
CA ASP A 322 0.03 -12.85 -7.69
C ASP A 322 0.44 -13.02 -6.20
N VAL A 323 1.76 -12.94 -5.92
CA VAL A 323 2.34 -12.95 -4.57
C VAL A 323 3.17 -11.69 -4.33
N TRP A 324 2.94 -11.00 -3.22
CA TRP A 324 3.73 -9.85 -2.80
C TRP A 324 4.94 -10.30 -2.00
N MET A 325 6.09 -10.31 -2.65
CA MET A 325 7.35 -10.68 -2.03
C MET A 325 8.05 -9.47 -1.44
N ARG A 326 8.67 -9.67 -0.27
CA ARG A 326 9.41 -8.60 0.42
C ARG A 326 10.73 -8.37 -0.29
N ILE A 327 11.01 -7.13 -0.66
CA ILE A 327 12.34 -6.71 -1.08
C ILE A 327 13.10 -6.28 0.19
N PRO A 328 14.20 -6.98 0.55
CA PRO A 328 14.96 -6.64 1.74
C PRO A 328 15.67 -5.30 1.56
N LEU A 329 15.46 -4.38 2.51
CA LEU A 329 16.29 -3.19 2.74
C LEU A 329 17.42 -3.56 3.72
N ASP A 330 18.38 -2.65 3.89
CA ASP A 330 19.37 -2.74 4.98
C ASP A 330 18.67 -2.99 6.34
N PRO A 331 19.08 -4.00 7.13
CA PRO A 331 18.45 -4.36 8.41
C PRO A 331 18.45 -3.25 9.49
N MET A 332 19.27 -2.22 9.36
CA MET A 332 19.29 -1.05 10.24
C MET A 332 18.13 -0.10 9.96
N VAL A 333 17.54 -0.12 8.75
CA VAL A 333 16.36 0.69 8.43
C VAL A 333 15.15 0.12 9.16
N ARG A 334 14.63 0.90 10.11
CA ARG A 334 13.45 0.52 10.94
C ARG A 334 12.28 1.49 10.82
N ALA A 335 12.52 2.68 10.27
CA ALA A 335 11.49 3.68 10.00
C ALA A 335 10.43 3.15 9.03
N ASN A 336 9.26 3.79 9.01
CA ASN A 336 8.25 3.52 7.98
C ASN A 336 8.76 4.06 6.62
N LEU A 337 8.40 3.41 5.53
CA LEU A 337 8.63 3.97 4.19
C LEU A 337 7.47 4.91 3.84
N VAL A 338 7.82 6.13 3.41
CA VAL A 338 6.87 7.21 3.11
C VAL A 338 6.45 7.19 1.65
N VAL A 339 7.42 6.99 0.75
CA VAL A 339 7.21 6.95 -0.70
C VAL A 339 8.32 6.14 -1.38
N ALA A 340 7.99 5.50 -2.50
CA ALA A 340 8.94 4.90 -3.42
C ALA A 340 8.79 5.48 -4.83
N SER A 341 9.88 5.52 -5.59
CA SER A 341 9.89 5.66 -7.04
C SER A 341 10.60 4.45 -7.62
N VAL A 342 9.95 3.82 -8.59
CA VAL A 342 10.48 2.69 -9.33
C VAL A 342 10.72 3.15 -10.76
N ARG A 343 11.94 2.98 -11.24
CA ARG A 343 12.38 3.26 -12.61
C ARG A 343 12.73 1.93 -13.28
N GLU A 344 13.13 1.95 -14.54
CA GLU A 344 13.54 0.75 -15.28
C GLU A 344 14.78 0.07 -14.67
N ASP A 345 15.71 0.87 -14.12
CA ASP A 345 17.03 0.48 -13.65
C ASP A 345 17.19 0.48 -12.12
N SER A 346 16.26 1.11 -11.39
CA SER A 346 16.47 1.50 -10.00
C SER A 346 15.17 1.65 -9.21
N VAL A 347 15.24 1.38 -7.91
CA VAL A 347 14.19 1.72 -6.95
C VAL A 347 14.77 2.66 -5.89
N THR A 348 14.17 3.84 -5.76
CA THR A 348 14.48 4.81 -4.70
C THR A 348 13.36 4.79 -3.66
N VAL A 349 13.70 4.78 -2.38
CA VAL A 349 12.75 4.84 -1.26
C VAL A 349 13.14 5.92 -0.27
N VAL A 350 12.13 6.55 0.34
CA VAL A 350 12.30 7.57 1.38
C VAL A 350 11.70 7.07 2.68
N ALA A 351 12.50 7.11 3.74
CA ALA A 351 12.10 6.74 5.09
C ALA A 351 11.47 7.93 5.83
N GLU A 352 10.70 7.63 6.87
CA GLU A 352 10.02 8.60 7.74
C GLU A 352 10.99 9.54 8.48
N ASP A 353 12.21 9.09 8.73
CA ASP A 353 13.30 9.90 9.32
C ASP A 353 14.04 10.79 8.28
N GLY A 354 13.61 10.78 7.02
CA GLY A 354 14.24 11.52 5.92
C GLY A 354 15.36 10.78 5.20
N SER A 355 15.79 9.61 5.66
CA SER A 355 16.83 8.84 4.95
C SER A 355 16.36 8.43 3.56
N VAL A 356 17.24 8.56 2.56
CA VAL A 356 16.95 8.20 1.16
C VAL A 356 17.88 7.07 0.73
N TYR A 357 17.29 5.98 0.23
CA TYR A 357 18.01 4.79 -0.21
C TYR A 357 17.67 4.50 -1.68
N GLU A 358 18.66 4.05 -2.45
CA GLU A 358 18.49 3.58 -3.83
C GLU A 358 19.15 2.22 -4.01
N ALA A 359 18.49 1.32 -4.73
CA ALA A 359 19.08 0.05 -5.16
C ALA A 359 18.85 -0.14 -6.66
N PRO A 360 19.82 -0.76 -7.38
CA PRO A 360 19.61 -1.16 -8.76
C PRO A 360 18.56 -2.26 -8.82
N LEU A 361 17.71 -2.22 -9.84
CA LEU A 361 16.87 -3.34 -10.21
C LEU A 361 17.65 -4.25 -11.17
N PRO A 362 17.58 -5.59 -11.02
CA PRO A 362 18.14 -6.48 -12.02
C PRO A 362 17.40 -6.22 -13.34
N ALA A 363 18.15 -6.04 -14.43
CA ALA A 363 17.60 -5.89 -15.77
C ALA A 363 16.58 -7.01 -16.02
N ALA A 364 15.39 -6.64 -16.52
CA ALA A 364 14.37 -7.61 -16.86
C ALA A 364 14.95 -8.59 -17.89
N SER A 365 15.06 -9.86 -17.50
CA SER A 365 15.46 -10.92 -18.42
C SER A 365 14.36 -11.05 -19.48
N THR A 366 14.67 -10.59 -20.69
CA THR A 366 13.81 -10.62 -21.88
C THR A 366 13.55 -12.05 -22.35
#